data_AF-A0A525L557-F1
#
_entry.id   AF-A0A525L557-F1
#
_cell.length_a   1.000
_cell.length_b   1.000
_cell.length_c   1.000
_cell.angle_alpha   90.00
_cell.angle_beta   90.00
_cell.angle_gamma   90.00
#
_symmetry.space_group_name_H-M   'P 1'
#
loop_
_entity.id
_entity.type
_entity.pdbx_description
1 polymer ?
#
loop_
_entity_poly.entity_id
_entity_poly.type
_entity_poly.pdbx_seq_one_letter_code
_entity_poly.pdbx_strand_id
1 'polypeptide(L)'
;MNLVETLATLAGDAYSNSPVVLPTGFQAATLSGVTLHGGLFANGSAAALVTTGLVDGLQTLVVAFRGSDDATDWLNDLRNIDQSYGAFQPLVSAIERYAAAGGHVILEGHSLGGAIAQIFMSEHPADDHYRAVTFGSPGALPETGVFHAAADPRITNYAISDDPFVFLGEHRAEVASYALHHPLYGLVLAAEIGDESGLSLKTVAQSEAFMTGDYVNNGAVVTLHGHSSSLSVSSVIAANPAEHDIATYLKLTSVSGVPEPFMW
;
A
#
# COMPACT_ATOMS: atom_id res chain seq x y z
N MET A 1 17.21 14.16 3.18
CA MET A 1 16.22 13.10 3.04
C MET A 1 16.92 11.79 3.29
N ASN A 2 16.45 11.02 4.25
CA ASN A 2 16.88 9.62 4.37
C ASN A 2 16.11 8.75 3.35
N LEU A 3 16.39 7.44 3.30
CA LEU A 3 15.78 6.59 2.30
C LEU A 3 14.26 6.47 2.53
N VAL A 4 13.82 6.24 3.77
CA VAL A 4 12.38 6.14 4.09
C VAL A 4 11.58 7.40 3.72
N GLU A 5 12.09 8.61 3.98
CA GLU A 5 11.43 9.87 3.62
C GLU A 5 11.37 10.06 2.09
N THR A 6 12.42 9.60 1.37
CA THR A 6 12.46 9.64 -0.10
C THR A 6 11.41 8.71 -0.70
N LEU A 7 11.32 7.49 -0.17
CA LEU A 7 10.34 6.47 -0.57
C LEU A 7 8.90 6.93 -0.26
N ALA A 8 8.65 7.47 0.94
CA ALA A 8 7.35 8.05 1.27
C ALA A 8 6.96 9.19 0.32
N THR A 9 7.94 9.99 -0.16
CA THR A 9 7.69 11.07 -1.14
C THR A 9 7.26 10.51 -2.48
N LEU A 10 7.97 9.51 -2.99
CA LEU A 10 7.62 8.84 -4.25
C LEU A 10 6.26 8.13 -4.18
N ALA A 11 5.93 7.51 -3.04
CA ALA A 11 4.60 6.95 -2.78
C ALA A 11 3.50 8.03 -2.79
N GLY A 12 3.76 9.21 -2.21
CA GLY A 12 2.86 10.37 -2.27
C GLY A 12 2.68 10.94 -3.68
N ASP A 13 3.75 11.00 -4.46
CA ASP A 13 3.71 11.44 -5.86
C ASP A 13 2.89 10.46 -6.72
N ALA A 14 3.06 9.15 -6.50
CA ALA A 14 2.23 8.12 -7.14
C ALA A 14 0.75 8.27 -6.76
N TYR A 15 0.45 8.43 -5.47
CA TYR A 15 -0.91 8.59 -4.94
C TYR A 15 -1.64 9.79 -5.56
N SER A 16 -0.96 10.92 -5.68
CA SER A 16 -1.54 12.19 -6.16
C SER A 16 -1.62 12.31 -7.69
N ASN A 17 -1.15 11.32 -8.45
CA ASN A 17 -0.95 11.38 -9.91
C ASN A 17 -0.24 12.67 -10.37
N SER A 18 0.53 13.30 -9.49
CA SER A 18 1.16 14.57 -9.75
C SER A 18 2.61 14.26 -10.14
N PRO A 19 3.01 14.44 -11.41
CA PRO A 19 4.40 14.30 -11.80
C PRO A 19 5.18 15.49 -11.23
N VAL A 20 5.47 15.42 -9.94
CA VAL A 20 6.24 16.40 -9.18
C VAL A 20 7.72 16.27 -9.55
N VAL A 21 8.48 17.31 -9.22
CA VAL A 21 9.94 17.28 -9.19
C VAL A 21 10.38 16.10 -8.31
N LEU A 22 10.89 15.06 -8.95
CA LEU A 22 11.39 13.86 -8.27
C LEU A 22 12.44 14.23 -7.22
N PRO A 23 12.54 13.46 -6.12
CA PRO A 23 13.60 13.64 -5.14
C PRO A 23 14.99 13.69 -5.78
N THR A 24 15.89 14.50 -5.21
CA THR A 24 17.24 14.67 -5.76
C THR A 24 17.94 13.31 -5.88
N GLY A 25 18.48 13.01 -7.06
CA GLY A 25 19.14 11.73 -7.34
C GLY A 25 18.22 10.67 -7.96
N PHE A 26 16.92 10.95 -8.08
CA PHE A 26 15.96 10.12 -8.80
C PHE A 26 15.54 10.77 -10.12
N GLN A 27 15.30 9.93 -11.11
CA GLN A 27 14.82 10.33 -12.44
C GLN A 27 13.73 9.37 -12.92
N ALA A 28 12.83 9.87 -13.75
CA ALA A 28 11.80 9.06 -14.39
C ALA A 28 12.44 7.89 -15.16
N ALA A 29 11.94 6.69 -14.94
CA ALA A 29 12.46 5.51 -15.61
C ALA A 29 11.86 5.32 -17.01
N THR A 30 12.58 4.57 -17.83
CA THR A 30 12.04 3.92 -19.03
C THR A 30 12.26 2.43 -18.88
N LEU A 31 11.24 1.62 -19.19
CA LEU A 31 11.35 0.17 -19.17
C LEU A 31 10.93 -0.40 -20.52
N SER A 32 11.60 -1.48 -20.94
CA SER A 32 11.25 -2.13 -22.20
C SER A 32 9.91 -2.85 -22.09
N GLY A 33 9.06 -2.71 -23.11
CA GLY A 33 7.78 -3.42 -23.22
C GLY A 33 6.63 -2.85 -22.38
N VAL A 34 6.79 -1.66 -21.79
CA VAL A 34 5.71 -0.91 -21.13
C VAL A 34 5.85 0.59 -21.47
N THR A 35 4.73 1.28 -21.61
CA THR A 35 4.73 2.73 -21.86
C THR A 35 4.73 3.47 -20.52
N LEU A 36 5.71 4.35 -20.33
CA LEU A 36 5.82 5.22 -19.17
C LEU A 36 5.83 6.69 -19.61
N HIS A 37 4.89 7.49 -19.15
CA HIS A 37 4.81 8.91 -19.45
C HIS A 37 5.48 9.70 -18.33
N GLY A 38 6.78 10.03 -18.51
CA GLY A 38 7.54 10.69 -17.46
C GLY A 38 7.69 9.82 -16.21
N GLY A 39 7.83 8.50 -16.39
CA GLY A 39 7.89 7.52 -15.31
C GLY A 39 6.52 6.99 -14.88
N LEU A 40 5.42 7.62 -15.28
CA LEU A 40 4.08 7.16 -14.91
C LEU A 40 3.59 6.01 -15.81
N PHE A 41 3.29 4.88 -15.18
CA PHE A 41 2.48 3.80 -15.74
C PHE A 41 1.01 4.08 -15.46
N ALA A 42 0.14 3.80 -16.44
CA ALA A 42 -1.31 3.84 -16.29
C ALA A 42 -1.98 2.76 -17.13
N ASN A 43 -2.94 2.03 -16.55
CA ASN A 43 -3.76 1.03 -17.22
C ASN A 43 -5.14 0.93 -16.53
N GLY A 44 -6.14 1.64 -17.06
CA GLY A 44 -7.44 1.77 -16.38
C GLY A 44 -7.31 2.58 -15.09
N SER A 45 -7.83 2.07 -13.96
CA SER A 45 -7.62 2.66 -12.63
C SER A 45 -6.27 2.30 -11.99
N ALA A 46 -5.48 1.42 -12.61
CA ALA A 46 -4.16 1.10 -12.09
C ALA A 46 -3.13 2.15 -12.55
N ALA A 47 -2.35 2.69 -11.61
CA ALA A 47 -1.24 3.58 -11.90
C ALA A 47 -0.04 3.31 -10.99
N ALA A 48 1.16 3.63 -11.48
CA ALA A 48 2.39 3.56 -10.69
C ALA A 48 3.40 4.61 -11.16
N LEU A 49 4.20 5.14 -10.24
CA LEU A 49 5.36 5.95 -10.56
C LEU A 49 6.61 5.07 -10.59
N VAL A 50 7.32 5.11 -11.71
CA VAL A 50 8.54 4.32 -11.93
C VAL A 50 9.73 5.27 -12.10
N THR A 51 10.70 5.15 -11.19
CA THR A 51 11.91 5.98 -11.18
C THR A 51 13.17 5.12 -11.09
N THR A 52 14.32 5.73 -11.36
CA THR A 52 15.63 5.14 -11.14
C THR A 52 16.48 6.08 -10.30
N GLY A 53 17.28 5.54 -9.38
CA GLY A 53 18.18 6.30 -8.53
C GLY A 53 19.29 5.42 -7.97
N LEU A 54 20.22 6.03 -7.22
CA LEU A 54 21.22 5.29 -6.45
C LEU A 54 20.72 5.05 -5.04
N VAL A 55 20.59 3.78 -4.64
CA VAL A 55 20.30 3.36 -3.27
C VAL A 55 21.44 2.48 -2.80
N ASP A 56 22.07 2.83 -1.68
CA ASP A 56 23.28 2.16 -1.16
C ASP A 56 24.41 2.01 -2.19
N GLY A 57 24.51 2.96 -3.12
CA GLY A 57 25.50 2.94 -4.20
C GLY A 57 25.16 2.02 -5.39
N LEU A 58 24.01 1.36 -5.36
CA LEU A 58 23.51 0.50 -6.43
C LEU A 58 22.50 1.26 -7.29
N GLN A 59 22.54 1.03 -8.61
CA GLN A 59 21.49 1.52 -9.49
C GLN A 59 20.21 0.71 -9.23
N THR A 60 19.18 1.41 -8.78
CA THR A 60 17.92 0.79 -8.34
C THR A 60 16.75 1.38 -9.10
N LEU A 61 15.82 0.52 -9.52
CA LEU A 61 14.50 0.88 -10.00
C LEU A 61 13.57 0.99 -8.79
N VAL A 62 12.86 2.11 -8.64
CA VAL A 62 11.84 2.28 -7.60
C VAL A 62 10.48 2.36 -8.26
N VAL A 63 9.56 1.51 -7.80
CA VAL A 63 8.20 1.39 -8.35
C VAL A 63 7.21 1.66 -7.24
N ALA A 64 6.60 2.85 -7.26
CA ALA A 64 5.55 3.24 -6.34
C ALA A 64 4.18 2.98 -6.96
N PHE A 65 3.46 1.98 -6.45
CA PHE A 65 2.08 1.70 -6.86
C PHE A 65 1.14 2.72 -6.22
N ARG A 66 0.17 3.21 -7.01
CA ARG A 66 -0.87 4.11 -6.53
C ARG A 66 -1.85 3.34 -5.63
N GLY A 67 -2.27 3.99 -4.55
CA GLY A 67 -3.40 3.53 -3.75
C GLY A 67 -4.75 3.80 -4.41
N SER A 68 -5.82 3.63 -3.66
CA SER A 68 -7.19 3.84 -4.15
C SER A 68 -7.46 5.33 -4.38
N ASP A 69 -7.87 5.68 -5.60
CA ASP A 69 -8.22 7.07 -5.95
C ASP A 69 -9.63 7.21 -6.56
N ASP A 70 -10.33 6.09 -6.75
CA ASP A 70 -11.70 6.06 -7.22
C ASP A 70 -12.58 5.02 -6.51
N ALA A 71 -13.89 5.10 -6.73
CA ALA A 71 -14.86 4.20 -6.12
C ALA A 71 -14.68 2.72 -6.52
N THR A 72 -14.04 2.44 -7.67
CA THR A 72 -13.78 1.07 -8.13
C THR A 72 -12.66 0.44 -7.31
N ASP A 73 -11.58 1.19 -7.08
CA ASP A 73 -10.47 0.74 -6.24
C ASP A 73 -10.95 0.47 -4.81
N TRP A 74 -11.70 1.41 -4.21
CA TRP A 74 -12.31 1.21 -2.90
C TRP A 74 -13.27 0.03 -2.82
N LEU A 75 -14.02 -0.24 -3.89
CA LEU A 75 -14.89 -1.40 -3.93
C LEU A 75 -14.08 -2.71 -3.94
N ASN A 76 -12.94 -2.72 -4.63
CA ASN A 76 -12.01 -3.85 -4.59
C ASN A 76 -11.40 -3.98 -3.20
N ASP A 77 -10.96 -2.89 -2.56
CA ASP A 77 -10.43 -2.93 -1.18
C ASP A 77 -11.41 -3.54 -0.18
N LEU A 78 -12.71 -3.27 -0.34
CA LEU A 78 -13.72 -3.82 0.54
C LEU A 78 -14.13 -5.25 0.21
N ARG A 79 -13.87 -5.77 -1.00
CA ARG A 79 -14.38 -7.08 -1.45
C ARG A 79 -13.29 -8.09 -1.76
N ASN A 80 -12.29 -7.67 -2.50
CA ASN A 80 -11.15 -8.45 -2.95
C ASN A 80 -10.01 -7.50 -3.37
N ILE A 81 -9.17 -7.10 -2.41
CA ILE A 81 -8.10 -6.12 -2.64
C ILE A 81 -7.08 -6.61 -3.69
N ASP A 82 -6.87 -7.92 -3.79
CA ASP A 82 -5.98 -8.55 -4.77
C ASP A 82 -6.45 -8.35 -6.22
N GLN A 83 -7.73 -8.04 -6.45
CA GLN A 83 -8.30 -7.88 -7.78
C GLN A 83 -7.59 -6.81 -8.61
N SER A 84 -7.08 -5.76 -7.98
CA SER A 84 -6.41 -4.65 -8.64
C SER A 84 -5.02 -5.03 -9.21
N TYR A 85 -4.41 -6.11 -8.71
CA TYR A 85 -3.06 -6.54 -9.12
C TYR A 85 -2.96 -6.92 -10.60
N GLY A 86 -4.01 -7.55 -11.16
CA GLY A 86 -4.02 -8.02 -12.54
C GLY A 86 -3.80 -6.92 -13.60
N ALA A 87 -4.17 -5.67 -13.29
CA ALA A 87 -3.96 -4.54 -14.20
C ALA A 87 -2.49 -4.12 -14.32
N PHE A 88 -1.63 -4.51 -13.37
CA PHE A 88 -0.20 -4.19 -13.37
C PHE A 88 0.66 -5.20 -14.15
N GLN A 89 0.09 -6.29 -14.66
CA GLN A 89 0.86 -7.37 -15.31
C GLN A 89 1.84 -6.89 -16.41
N PRO A 90 1.51 -5.92 -17.29
CA PRO A 90 2.49 -5.38 -18.24
C PRO A 90 3.70 -4.70 -17.57
N LEU A 91 3.49 -4.01 -16.44
CA LEU A 91 4.54 -3.39 -15.65
C LEU A 91 5.34 -4.45 -14.89
N VAL A 92 4.68 -5.44 -14.29
CA VAL A 92 5.32 -6.59 -13.61
C VAL A 92 6.32 -7.27 -14.55
N SER A 93 5.91 -7.65 -15.76
CA SER A 93 6.82 -8.25 -16.75
C SER A 93 7.97 -7.33 -17.17
N ALA A 94 7.82 -6.01 -17.07
CA ALA A 94 8.90 -5.06 -17.34
C ALA A 94 9.90 -4.99 -16.17
N ILE A 95 9.41 -5.04 -14.93
CA ILE A 95 10.21 -5.11 -13.71
C ILE A 95 11.02 -6.41 -13.67
N GLU A 96 10.38 -7.55 -13.94
CA GLU A 96 11.05 -8.86 -13.98
C GLU A 96 12.21 -8.89 -14.98
N ARG A 97 12.02 -8.30 -16.17
CA ARG A 97 13.09 -8.20 -17.17
C ARG A 97 14.24 -7.31 -16.70
N TYR A 98 13.94 -6.24 -15.97
CA TYR A 98 14.96 -5.37 -15.38
C TYR A 98 15.77 -6.12 -14.32
N ALA A 99 15.09 -6.83 -13.41
CA ALA A 99 15.75 -7.64 -12.38
C ALA A 99 16.56 -8.80 -12.97
N ALA A 100 16.03 -9.51 -13.97
CA ALA A 100 16.73 -10.59 -14.66
C ALA A 100 18.01 -10.13 -15.40
N ALA A 101 18.14 -8.81 -15.68
CA ALA A 101 19.35 -8.21 -16.21
C ALA A 101 20.38 -7.82 -15.12
N GLY A 102 20.12 -8.18 -13.86
CA GLY A 102 20.94 -7.88 -12.68
C GLY A 102 20.60 -6.56 -12.00
N GLY A 103 19.42 -5.99 -12.27
CA GLY A 103 18.96 -4.74 -11.65
C GLY A 103 18.35 -4.96 -10.26
N HIS A 104 18.54 -4.00 -9.35
CA HIS A 104 17.88 -4.00 -8.05
C HIS A 104 16.57 -3.22 -8.12
N VAL A 105 15.54 -3.68 -7.41
CA VAL A 105 14.21 -3.07 -7.46
C VAL A 105 13.67 -2.89 -6.04
N ILE A 106 13.15 -1.69 -5.78
CA ILE A 106 12.34 -1.39 -4.60
C ILE A 106 10.89 -1.22 -5.07
N LEU A 107 10.00 -1.99 -4.47
CA LEU A 107 8.56 -1.89 -4.66
C LEU A 107 7.98 -1.12 -3.49
N GLU A 108 7.13 -0.16 -3.74
CA GLU A 108 6.51 0.62 -2.68
C GLU A 108 5.09 1.05 -3.00
N GLY A 109 4.42 1.59 -2.00
CA GLY A 109 3.10 2.18 -2.18
C GLY A 109 2.43 2.54 -0.87
N HIS A 110 1.45 3.43 -0.99
CA HIS A 110 0.57 3.82 0.09
C HIS A 110 -0.79 3.11 -0.03
N SER A 111 -1.42 2.74 1.09
CA SER A 111 -2.77 2.14 1.10
C SER A 111 -2.82 0.89 0.20
N LEU A 112 -3.79 0.80 -0.73
CA LEU A 112 -3.86 -0.26 -1.76
C LEU A 112 -2.53 -0.46 -2.50
N GLY A 113 -1.77 0.60 -2.80
CA GLY A 113 -0.48 0.47 -3.48
C GLY A 113 0.54 -0.35 -2.68
N GLY A 114 0.49 -0.25 -1.35
CA GLY A 114 1.28 -1.09 -0.46
C GLY A 114 0.85 -2.56 -0.49
N ALA A 115 -0.45 -2.84 -0.61
CA ALA A 115 -0.96 -4.19 -0.81
C ALA A 115 -0.48 -4.79 -2.15
N ILE A 116 -0.54 -4.01 -3.23
CA ILE A 116 -0.02 -4.40 -4.55
C ILE A 116 1.48 -4.73 -4.50
N ALA A 117 2.28 -3.93 -3.80
CA ALA A 117 3.70 -4.23 -3.61
C ALA A 117 3.92 -5.57 -2.88
N GLN A 118 3.11 -5.88 -1.87
CA GLN A 118 3.23 -7.15 -1.13
C GLN A 118 2.78 -8.35 -1.96
N ILE A 119 1.75 -8.20 -2.79
CA ILE A 119 1.35 -9.23 -3.75
C ILE A 119 2.49 -9.48 -4.74
N PHE A 120 3.13 -8.45 -5.29
CA PHE A 120 4.32 -8.63 -6.13
C PHE A 120 5.40 -9.45 -5.43
N MET A 121 5.75 -9.08 -4.19
CA MET A 121 6.81 -9.75 -3.44
C MET A 121 6.52 -11.23 -3.19
N SER A 122 5.24 -11.59 -3.02
CA SER A 122 4.81 -12.98 -2.83
C SER A 122 5.05 -13.88 -4.04
N GLU A 123 4.89 -13.34 -5.24
CA GLU A 123 5.08 -14.09 -6.50
C GLU A 123 6.57 -14.31 -6.79
N HIS A 124 7.44 -13.58 -6.09
CA HIS A 124 8.89 -13.62 -6.25
C HIS A 124 9.60 -14.04 -4.97
N PRO A 125 9.27 -15.21 -4.37
CA PRO A 125 9.83 -15.59 -3.07
C PRO A 125 11.34 -15.81 -3.15
N ALA A 126 12.06 -15.34 -2.15
CA ALA A 126 13.51 -15.53 -2.00
C ALA A 126 14.41 -14.95 -3.12
N ASP A 127 13.87 -14.11 -4.00
CA ASP A 127 14.67 -13.34 -4.95
C ASP A 127 15.27 -12.13 -4.24
N ASP A 128 16.60 -12.07 -4.23
CA ASP A 128 17.34 -11.03 -3.55
C ASP A 128 17.35 -9.72 -4.32
N HIS A 129 16.95 -9.63 -5.60
CA HIS A 129 16.88 -8.36 -6.34
C HIS A 129 15.78 -7.42 -5.82
N TYR A 130 14.80 -7.95 -5.09
CA TYR A 130 13.62 -7.20 -4.65
C TYR A 130 13.66 -6.84 -3.16
N ARG A 131 13.23 -5.62 -2.85
CA ARG A 131 12.80 -5.18 -1.51
C ARG A 131 11.48 -4.45 -1.62
N ALA A 132 10.72 -4.39 -0.54
CA ALA A 132 9.51 -3.59 -0.50
C ALA A 132 9.40 -2.71 0.75
N VAL A 133 8.82 -1.53 0.54
CA VAL A 133 8.48 -0.58 1.61
C VAL A 133 7.04 -0.14 1.43
N THR A 134 6.20 -0.35 2.44
CA THR A 134 4.80 0.08 2.38
C THR A 134 4.49 1.14 3.42
N PHE A 135 3.53 2.01 3.13
CA PHE A 135 3.03 3.04 4.02
C PHE A 135 1.52 2.89 4.16
N GLY A 136 1.03 2.66 5.38
CA GLY A 136 -0.41 2.52 5.61
C GLY A 136 -1.07 1.41 4.81
N SER A 137 -0.33 0.33 4.48
CA SER A 137 -0.91 -0.78 3.75
C SER A 137 -1.95 -1.52 4.62
N PRO A 138 -3.17 -1.76 4.14
CA PRO A 138 -4.12 -2.63 4.84
C PRO A 138 -3.73 -4.11 4.72
N GLY A 139 -2.74 -4.45 3.89
CA GLY A 139 -2.32 -5.82 3.61
C GLY A 139 -3.05 -6.42 2.40
N ALA A 140 -2.87 -7.72 2.16
CA ALA A 140 -3.59 -8.46 1.11
C ALA A 140 -4.20 -9.76 1.66
N LEU A 141 -5.03 -10.45 0.87
CA LEU A 141 -5.66 -11.70 1.31
C LEU A 141 -4.61 -12.84 1.43
N PRO A 142 -4.59 -13.60 2.54
CA PRO A 142 -3.68 -14.74 2.68
C PRO A 142 -4.08 -15.96 1.83
N GLU A 143 -5.36 -16.09 1.44
CA GLU A 143 -5.91 -17.26 0.75
C GLU A 143 -5.47 -17.43 -0.71
N THR A 144 -4.78 -16.45 -1.28
CA THR A 144 -4.18 -16.55 -2.61
C THR A 144 -2.85 -17.33 -2.62
N GLY A 145 -2.43 -17.93 -1.50
CA GLY A 145 -1.12 -18.61 -1.41
C GLY A 145 0.06 -17.62 -1.45
N VAL A 146 -0.26 -16.34 -1.30
CA VAL A 146 0.61 -15.17 -1.40
C VAL A 146 1.47 -15.01 -0.14
N PHE A 147 0.99 -15.43 1.04
CA PHE A 147 1.76 -15.25 2.27
C PHE A 147 2.21 -16.56 2.90
N HIS A 148 3.52 -16.69 3.08
CA HIS A 148 4.13 -17.79 3.83
C HIS A 148 3.86 -17.61 5.34
N ALA A 149 3.95 -18.72 6.10
CA ALA A 149 3.74 -18.70 7.55
C ALA A 149 4.75 -17.83 8.33
N ALA A 150 5.87 -17.44 7.69
CA ALA A 150 6.87 -16.54 8.24
C ALA A 150 6.88 -15.23 7.46
N ALA A 151 7.02 -14.11 8.18
CA ALA A 151 7.13 -12.78 7.60
C ALA A 151 8.29 -12.70 6.59
N ASP A 152 8.06 -12.08 5.43
CA ASP A 152 9.09 -11.87 4.42
C ASP A 152 10.10 -10.80 4.89
N PRO A 153 11.38 -11.17 5.12
CA PRO A 153 12.38 -10.22 5.62
C PRO A 153 12.75 -9.13 4.62
N ARG A 154 12.28 -9.20 3.37
CA ARG A 154 12.52 -8.20 2.32
C ARG A 154 11.52 -7.03 2.38
N ILE A 155 10.49 -7.13 3.22
CA ILE A 155 9.38 -6.18 3.30
C ILE A 155 9.43 -5.44 4.63
N THR A 156 9.41 -4.10 4.58
CA THR A 156 9.18 -3.23 5.74
C THR A 156 7.87 -2.47 5.58
N ASN A 157 6.97 -2.61 6.56
CA ASN A 157 5.67 -1.96 6.58
C ASN A 157 5.69 -0.83 7.62
N TYR A 158 5.53 0.42 7.18
CA TYR A 158 5.33 1.55 8.07
C TYR A 158 3.83 1.72 8.31
N ALA A 159 3.41 1.62 9.57
CA ALA A 159 2.01 1.72 9.95
C ALA A 159 1.85 2.68 11.13
N ILE A 160 0.93 3.63 11.02
CA ILE A 160 0.53 4.47 12.14
C ILE A 160 -0.36 3.64 13.07
N SER A 161 -0.09 3.70 14.37
CA SER A 161 -0.69 2.81 15.37
C SER A 161 -2.23 2.84 15.45
N ASP A 162 -2.83 3.94 14.99
CA ASP A 162 -4.27 4.17 14.98
C ASP A 162 -4.80 4.54 13.59
N ASP A 163 -4.10 4.14 12.53
CA ASP A 163 -4.62 4.20 11.16
C ASP A 163 -5.87 3.31 11.03
N PRO A 164 -7.05 3.87 10.72
CA PRO A 164 -8.29 3.10 10.66
C PRO A 164 -8.34 2.08 9.54
N PHE A 165 -7.66 2.32 8.41
CA PHE A 165 -7.72 1.43 7.26
C PHE A 165 -6.71 0.29 7.36
N VAL A 166 -5.55 0.53 7.99
CA VAL A 166 -4.66 -0.55 8.42
C VAL A 166 -5.40 -1.45 9.40
N PHE A 167 -6.03 -0.88 10.43
CA PHE A 167 -6.82 -1.64 11.40
C PHE A 167 -7.98 -2.40 10.73
N LEU A 168 -8.71 -1.75 9.81
CA LEU A 168 -9.81 -2.38 9.09
C LEU A 168 -9.33 -3.57 8.25
N GLY A 169 -8.14 -3.50 7.65
CA GLY A 169 -7.53 -4.63 6.96
C GLY A 169 -7.21 -5.79 7.92
N GLU A 170 -6.51 -5.50 9.01
CA GLU A 170 -6.06 -6.51 9.99
C GLU A 170 -7.19 -7.16 10.80
N HIS A 171 -8.33 -6.49 10.94
CA HIS A 171 -9.51 -6.95 11.70
C HIS A 171 -10.77 -7.05 10.84
N ARG A 172 -10.62 -7.18 9.53
CA ARG A 172 -11.70 -7.11 8.54
C ARG A 172 -12.87 -8.03 8.86
N ALA A 173 -12.60 -9.30 9.16
CA ALA A 173 -13.62 -10.28 9.48
C ALA A 173 -14.32 -9.99 10.81
N GLU A 174 -13.56 -9.54 11.80
CA GLU A 174 -14.09 -9.19 13.12
C GLU A 174 -14.98 -7.94 13.04
N VAL A 175 -14.54 -6.90 12.31
CA VAL A 175 -15.30 -5.66 12.09
C VAL A 175 -16.62 -5.93 11.38
N ALA A 176 -16.61 -6.74 10.32
CA ALA A 176 -17.83 -7.08 9.59
C ALA A 176 -18.80 -7.91 10.43
N SER A 177 -18.27 -8.90 11.18
CA SER A 177 -19.08 -9.65 12.15
C SER A 177 -19.69 -8.74 13.21
N TYR A 178 -18.92 -7.76 13.71
CA TYR A 178 -19.42 -6.81 14.69
C TYR A 178 -20.52 -5.89 14.11
N ALA A 179 -20.33 -5.37 12.90
CA ALA A 179 -21.32 -4.56 12.19
C ALA A 179 -22.64 -5.30 11.96
N LEU A 180 -22.57 -6.57 11.59
CA LEU A 180 -23.75 -7.43 11.42
C LEU A 180 -24.58 -7.57 12.71
N HIS A 181 -23.93 -7.61 13.87
CA HIS A 181 -24.59 -7.73 15.18
C HIS A 181 -24.95 -6.37 15.82
N HIS A 182 -24.42 -5.26 15.28
CA HIS A 182 -24.64 -3.90 15.78
C HIS A 182 -25.04 -2.97 14.63
N PRO A 183 -26.31 -2.96 14.18
CA PRO A 183 -26.70 -2.27 12.95
C PRO A 183 -26.43 -0.76 12.93
N LEU A 184 -26.48 -0.08 14.08
CA LEU A 184 -26.12 1.34 14.17
C LEU A 184 -24.62 1.55 13.95
N TYR A 185 -23.79 0.65 14.46
CA TYR A 185 -22.35 0.67 14.20
C TYR A 185 -22.07 0.42 12.71
N GLY A 186 -22.72 -0.58 12.11
CA GLY A 186 -22.55 -0.88 10.67
C GLY A 186 -22.96 0.31 9.79
N LEU A 187 -24.04 1.02 10.16
CA LEU A 187 -24.45 2.23 9.44
C LEU A 187 -23.42 3.36 9.56
N VAL A 188 -22.84 3.58 10.74
CA VAL A 188 -21.80 4.61 10.94
C VAL A 188 -20.53 4.22 10.18
N LEU A 189 -20.07 2.97 10.31
CA LEU A 189 -18.92 2.47 9.56
C LEU A 189 -19.11 2.65 8.05
N ALA A 190 -20.29 2.32 7.53
CA ALA A 190 -20.61 2.50 6.13
C ALA A 190 -20.64 3.97 5.69
N ALA A 191 -21.01 4.89 6.59
CA ALA A 191 -20.98 6.33 6.33
C ALA A 191 -19.54 6.86 6.27
N GLU A 192 -18.71 6.53 7.25
CA GLU A 192 -17.31 6.94 7.29
C GLU A 192 -16.54 6.45 6.05
N ILE A 193 -16.68 5.16 5.69
CA ILE A 193 -16.06 4.62 4.48
C ILE A 193 -16.65 5.27 3.23
N GLY A 194 -17.96 5.54 3.20
CA GLY A 194 -18.64 6.15 2.06
C GLY A 194 -18.15 7.58 1.78
N ASP A 195 -17.90 8.36 2.83
CA ASP A 195 -17.39 9.72 2.73
C ASP A 195 -15.96 9.76 2.17
N GLU A 196 -15.11 8.81 2.55
CA GLU A 196 -13.73 8.67 2.04
C GLU A 196 -13.66 8.09 0.62
N SER A 197 -14.52 7.10 0.32
CA SER A 197 -14.46 6.34 -0.94
C SER A 197 -15.33 6.86 -2.08
N GLY A 198 -16.30 7.72 -1.77
CA GLY A 198 -17.38 8.08 -2.69
C GLY A 198 -18.39 6.95 -2.96
N LEU A 199 -18.31 5.82 -2.24
CA LEU A 199 -19.28 4.74 -2.33
C LEU A 199 -20.58 5.10 -1.60
N SER A 200 -21.71 4.59 -2.11
CA SER A 200 -22.97 4.74 -1.38
C SER A 200 -22.97 3.88 -0.11
N LEU A 201 -23.65 4.35 0.94
CA LEU A 201 -23.91 3.59 2.18
C LEU A 201 -24.36 2.15 1.90
N LYS A 202 -25.26 1.97 0.93
CA LYS A 202 -25.77 0.66 0.54
C LYS A 202 -24.67 -0.21 -0.05
N THR A 203 -23.79 0.36 -0.87
CA THR A 203 -22.69 -0.37 -1.49
C THR A 203 -21.69 -0.85 -0.44
N VAL A 204 -21.34 0.02 0.52
CA VAL A 204 -20.42 -0.34 1.61
C VAL A 204 -21.04 -1.43 2.50
N ALA A 205 -22.29 -1.26 2.95
CA ALA A 205 -22.97 -2.28 3.75
C ALA A 205 -23.09 -3.63 3.03
N GLN A 206 -23.26 -3.63 1.69
CA GLN A 206 -23.26 -4.86 0.90
C GLN A 206 -21.88 -5.53 0.79
N SER A 207 -20.79 -4.79 0.99
CA SER A 207 -19.44 -5.32 0.96
C SER A 207 -19.07 -6.09 2.24
N GLU A 208 -19.78 -5.89 3.36
CA GLU A 208 -19.58 -6.63 4.62
C GLU A 208 -19.65 -8.15 4.40
N ALA A 209 -20.48 -8.63 3.47
CA ALA A 209 -20.59 -10.06 3.15
C ALA A 209 -19.31 -10.66 2.52
N PHE A 210 -18.41 -9.83 2.02
CA PHE A 210 -17.11 -10.22 1.46
C PHE A 210 -15.97 -10.08 2.48
N MET A 211 -16.26 -9.48 3.63
CA MET A 211 -15.34 -9.28 4.75
C MET A 211 -15.26 -10.54 5.61
N THR A 212 -14.90 -11.66 5.00
CA THR A 212 -14.86 -12.99 5.66
C THR A 212 -13.48 -13.39 6.16
N GLY A 213 -12.44 -12.65 5.79
CA GLY A 213 -11.06 -12.87 6.20
C GLY A 213 -10.30 -11.56 6.31
N ASP A 214 -9.30 -11.58 7.20
CA ASP A 214 -8.41 -10.46 7.47
C ASP A 214 -7.32 -10.36 6.41
N TYR A 215 -6.88 -9.14 6.16
CA TYR A 215 -5.72 -8.85 5.35
C TYR A 215 -4.46 -8.99 6.18
N VAL A 216 -3.38 -9.40 5.52
CA VAL A 216 -2.10 -9.64 6.14
C VAL A 216 -1.07 -8.70 5.54
N ASN A 217 -0.38 -7.96 6.42
CA ASN A 217 0.87 -7.32 6.09
C ASN A 217 2.01 -8.32 6.31
N ASN A 218 2.61 -8.81 5.24
CA ASN A 218 3.74 -9.72 5.25
C ASN A 218 5.05 -8.93 5.33
N GLY A 219 5.75 -8.98 6.46
CA GLY A 219 7.01 -8.28 6.65
C GLY A 219 7.23 -7.76 8.05
N ALA A 220 8.33 -7.05 8.27
CA ALA A 220 8.58 -6.35 9.52
C ALA A 220 7.71 -5.10 9.61
N VAL A 221 7.05 -4.87 10.75
CA VAL A 221 6.24 -3.67 10.98
C VAL A 221 7.03 -2.65 11.78
N VAL A 222 7.16 -1.44 11.25
CA VAL A 222 7.65 -0.26 11.96
C VAL A 222 6.44 0.58 12.34
N THR A 223 6.11 0.59 13.63
CA THR A 223 4.98 1.38 14.14
C THR A 223 5.37 2.84 14.30
N LEU A 224 4.62 3.72 13.64
CA LEU A 224 4.67 5.16 13.78
C LEU A 224 3.63 5.61 14.81
N HIS A 225 3.94 6.67 15.56
CA HIS A 225 3.04 7.19 16.59
C HIS A 225 1.89 7.99 15.98
N GLY A 226 0.66 7.57 16.28
CA GLY A 226 -0.56 8.29 15.94
C GLY A 226 -1.07 9.25 17.02
N HIS A 227 -2.29 9.77 16.85
CA HIS A 227 -2.93 10.70 17.78
C HIS A 227 -3.55 10.00 19.00
N SER A 228 -3.96 8.74 18.87
CA SER A 228 -4.68 7.97 19.88
C SER A 228 -3.92 6.72 20.33
N SER A 229 -4.31 6.18 21.49
CA SER A 229 -3.98 4.81 21.86
C SER A 229 -4.68 3.80 20.94
N SER A 230 -4.12 2.59 20.83
CA SER A 230 -4.57 1.45 20.01
C SER A 230 -6.08 1.41 19.72
N LEU A 231 -6.43 1.20 18.45
CA LEU A 231 -7.79 0.97 18.01
C LEU A 231 -8.34 -0.38 18.49
N SER A 232 -9.66 -0.48 18.49
CA SER A 232 -10.43 -1.70 18.74
C SER A 232 -11.61 -1.73 17.76
N VAL A 233 -12.22 -2.91 17.58
CA VAL A 233 -13.36 -3.05 16.68
C VAL A 233 -14.50 -2.09 17.02
N SER A 234 -14.79 -1.83 18.29
CA SER A 234 -15.86 -0.90 18.65
C SER A 234 -15.48 0.58 18.52
N SER A 235 -14.18 0.90 18.41
CA SER A 235 -13.69 2.29 18.39
C SER A 235 -13.17 2.75 17.02
N VAL A 236 -13.00 1.87 16.04
CA VAL A 236 -12.48 2.24 14.70
C VAL A 236 -13.37 3.26 13.99
N ILE A 237 -14.68 3.24 14.23
CA ILE A 237 -15.62 4.26 13.69
C ILE A 237 -15.42 5.67 14.25
N ALA A 238 -14.62 5.81 15.32
CA ALA A 238 -14.25 7.10 15.90
C ALA A 238 -12.77 7.44 15.67
N ALA A 239 -12.07 6.62 14.90
CA ALA A 239 -10.68 6.87 14.52
C ALA A 239 -10.58 8.10 13.61
N ASN A 240 -9.40 8.70 13.57
CA ASN A 240 -9.14 9.84 12.71
C ASN A 240 -8.74 9.34 11.30
N PRO A 241 -9.56 9.53 10.25
CA PRO A 241 -9.20 9.07 8.90
C PRO A 241 -7.94 9.73 8.35
N ALA A 242 -7.57 10.92 8.85
CA ALA A 242 -6.34 11.60 8.44
C ALA A 242 -5.05 10.85 8.86
N GLU A 243 -5.14 9.86 9.75
CA GLU A 243 -4.00 8.97 10.04
C GLU A 243 -3.63 8.12 8.83
N HIS A 244 -4.57 7.86 7.92
CA HIS A 244 -4.30 7.16 6.68
C HIS A 244 -3.89 8.08 5.53
N ASP A 245 -3.70 9.38 5.76
CA ASP A 245 -3.23 10.28 4.72
C ASP A 245 -1.71 10.10 4.53
N ILE A 246 -1.28 9.92 3.28
CA ILE A 246 0.14 9.86 2.91
C ILE A 246 0.92 11.09 3.40
N ALA A 247 0.28 12.27 3.50
CA ALA A 247 0.88 13.46 4.08
C ALA A 247 1.23 13.29 5.57
N THR A 248 0.43 12.52 6.33
CA THR A 248 0.70 12.17 7.72
C THR A 248 1.89 11.22 7.81
N TYR A 249 1.94 10.20 6.95
CA TYR A 249 3.08 9.29 6.83
C TYR A 249 4.38 10.03 6.52
N LEU A 250 4.36 10.92 5.52
CA LEU A 250 5.50 11.78 5.15
C LEU A 250 6.03 12.59 6.33
N LYS A 251 5.12 13.21 7.09
CA LYS A 251 5.50 13.97 8.28
C LYS A 251 6.18 13.09 9.32
N LEU A 252 5.64 11.90 9.59
CA LEU A 252 6.15 11.01 10.64
C LEU A 252 7.45 10.32 10.24
N THR A 253 7.65 9.97 8.97
CA THR A 253 8.89 9.35 8.47
C THR A 253 10.05 10.34 8.37
N SER A 254 9.76 11.64 8.29
CA SER A 254 10.78 12.71 8.33
C SER A 254 11.38 12.96 9.73
N VAL A 255 10.82 12.34 10.78
CA VAL A 255 11.30 12.51 12.16
C VAL A 255 12.58 11.69 12.38
N SER A 256 13.54 12.26 13.12
CA SER A 256 14.77 11.56 13.48
C SER A 256 14.48 10.30 14.31
N GLY A 257 15.13 9.19 13.97
CA GLY A 257 15.05 7.93 14.71
C GLY A 257 14.08 6.91 14.14
N VAL A 258 13.39 7.22 13.04
CA VAL A 258 12.68 6.21 12.24
C VAL A 258 13.74 5.25 11.65
N PRO A 259 13.65 3.93 11.91
CA PRO A 259 14.58 2.96 11.35
C PRO A 259 14.57 3.00 9.83
N GLU A 260 15.73 2.78 9.19
CA GLU A 260 15.77 2.57 7.73
C GLU A 260 15.21 1.18 7.38
N PRO A 261 14.55 1.01 6.21
CA PRO A 261 13.84 -0.22 5.88
C PRO A 261 14.78 -1.41 5.60
N PHE A 262 15.98 -1.17 5.07
CA PHE A 262 16.98 -2.20 4.79
C PHE A 262 18.32 -1.56 4.42
N MET A 263 19.35 -2.40 4.30
CA MET A 263 20.57 -2.10 3.54
C MET A 263 20.79 -3.21 2.52
N TRP A 264 21.29 -2.83 1.35
CA TRP A 264 21.69 -3.75 0.28
C TRP A 264 23.09 -4.35 0.47
#